data_AF-A0A644TLZ3-F1
#
_entry.id   AF-A0A644TLZ3-F1
#
_cell.length_a   1.000
_cell.length_b   1.000
_cell.length_c   1.000
_cell.angle_alpha   90.00
_cell.angle_beta   90.00
_cell.angle_gamma   90.00
#
_symmetry.space_group_name_H-M   'P 1'
#
loop_
_entity.id
_entity.type
_entity.pdbx_description
1 polymer ?
#
loop_
_entity_poly.entity_id
_entity_poly.type
_entity_poly.pdbx_seq_one_letter_code
_entity_poly.pdbx_strand_id
1 'polypeptide(L)'
;MSAAQAQRSVEEVWAHAAMAEEDKKLDKQQWRENIRATCPDCEAPLPSNAKFCVECGAQLKKKSLCSKCGGKLATGAKFCAECGTKTLE
;
A
#
# COMPACT_ATOMS: atom_id res chain seq x y z
N MET A 1 -37.87 26.93 -19.80
CA MET A 1 -37.36 25.55 -19.99
C MET A 1 -35.83 25.47 -20.03
N SER A 2 -35.11 26.52 -20.43
CA SER A 2 -33.64 26.50 -20.59
C SER A 2 -32.83 26.50 -19.28
N ALA A 3 -33.30 27.17 -18.23
CA ALA A 3 -32.59 27.23 -16.94
C ALA A 3 -32.49 25.85 -16.24
N ALA A 4 -33.53 25.02 -16.39
CA ALA A 4 -33.57 23.68 -15.81
C ALA A 4 -32.63 22.69 -16.55
N GLN A 5 -32.40 22.87 -17.85
CA GLN A 5 -31.45 22.05 -18.60
C GLN A 5 -30.00 22.40 -18.24
N ALA A 6 -29.70 23.68 -17.99
CA ALA A 6 -28.38 24.12 -17.55
C ALA A 6 -28.02 23.59 -16.15
N GLN A 7 -28.97 23.59 -15.21
CA GLN A 7 -28.73 23.08 -13.84
C GLN A 7 -28.39 21.58 -13.82
N ARG A 8 -29.10 20.77 -14.63
CA ARG A 8 -28.84 19.33 -14.75
C ARG A 8 -27.45 19.02 -15.31
N SER A 9 -26.98 19.82 -16.27
CA SER A 9 -25.61 19.66 -16.81
C SER A 9 -24.52 19.96 -15.78
N VAL A 10 -24.73 20.91 -14.85
CA VAL A 10 -23.76 21.23 -13.80
C VAL A 10 -23.71 20.13 -12.75
N GLU A 11 -24.87 19.60 -12.36
CA GLU A 11 -24.97 18.47 -11.42
C GLU A 11 -24.33 17.19 -11.98
N GLU A 12 -24.58 16.88 -13.26
CA GLU A 12 -23.98 15.73 -13.94
C GLU A 12 -22.45 15.87 -14.01
N VAL A 13 -21.93 17.04 -14.38
CA VAL A 13 -20.47 17.30 -14.41
C VAL A 13 -19.83 17.18 -13.02
N TRP A 14 -20.49 17.69 -11.98
CA TRP A 14 -20.00 17.59 -10.60
C TRP A 14 -19.98 16.14 -10.10
N ALA A 15 -21.01 15.35 -10.42
CA ALA A 15 -21.09 13.94 -10.05
C ALA A 15 -19.98 13.10 -10.71
N HIS A 16 -19.66 13.36 -11.98
CA HIS A 16 -18.54 12.71 -12.66
C HIS A 16 -17.17 13.14 -12.12
N ALA A 17 -17.02 14.41 -11.71
CA ALA A 17 -15.78 14.90 -11.10
C ALA A 17 -15.52 14.31 -9.70
N ALA A 18 -16.57 14.13 -8.88
CA ALA A 18 -16.46 13.55 -7.54
C ALA A 18 -15.96 12.09 -7.56
N MET A 19 -16.35 11.30 -8.57
CA MET A 19 -15.84 9.92 -8.73
C MET A 19 -14.32 9.87 -9.01
N ALA A 20 -13.74 10.91 -9.61
CA ALA A 20 -12.30 10.99 -9.89
C ALA A 20 -11.47 11.38 -8.65
N GLU A 21 -12.08 11.89 -7.58
CA GLU A 21 -11.38 12.20 -6.33
C GLU A 21 -11.16 10.96 -5.46
N GLU A 22 -12.01 9.94 -5.58
CA GLU A 22 -11.85 8.68 -4.85
C GLU A 22 -10.65 7.87 -5.36
N ASP A 23 -10.33 7.92 -6.66
CA ASP A 23 -9.14 7.28 -7.24
C ASP A 23 -7.81 7.96 -6.83
N LYS A 24 -7.86 9.24 -6.41
CA LYS A 24 -6.67 9.97 -5.91
C LYS A 24 -6.23 9.55 -4.51
N LYS A 25 -6.99 8.68 -3.83
CA LYS A 25 -6.65 8.17 -2.48
C LYS A 25 -5.61 7.04 -2.49
N LEU A 26 -4.97 6.76 -3.64
CA LEU A 26 -3.72 5.99 -3.66
C LEU A 26 -2.58 6.91 -3.19
N ASP A 27 -2.47 6.98 -1.87
CA ASP A 27 -1.42 7.72 -1.17
C ASP A 27 -0.03 7.31 -1.69
N LYS A 28 0.82 8.29 -1.99
CA LYS A 28 2.19 8.07 -2.51
C LYS A 28 3.03 7.17 -1.59
N GLN A 29 2.71 7.10 -0.30
CA GLN A 29 3.38 6.20 0.66
C GLN A 29 3.07 4.74 0.32
N GLN A 30 1.83 4.44 -0.08
CA GLN A 30 1.38 3.08 -0.39
C GLN A 30 2.08 2.48 -1.62
N TRP A 31 2.49 3.33 -2.58
CA TRP A 31 3.28 2.93 -3.75
C TRP A 31 4.74 2.58 -3.40
N ARG A 32 5.40 3.39 -2.58
CA ARG A 32 6.81 3.16 -2.19
C ARG A 32 7.01 1.99 -1.24
N GLU A 33 6.03 1.72 -0.37
CA GLU A 33 6.11 0.58 0.55
C GLU A 33 5.94 -0.77 -0.15
N ASN A 34 5.18 -0.81 -1.25
CA ASN A 34 4.76 -2.08 -1.86
C ASN A 34 5.51 -2.44 -3.14
N ILE A 35 6.11 -1.48 -3.84
CA ILE A 35 6.68 -1.70 -5.17
C ILE A 35 8.13 -1.23 -5.18
N ARG A 36 9.06 -2.19 -5.18
CA ARG A 36 10.49 -1.97 -5.46
C ARG A 36 10.85 -2.70 -6.75
N ALA A 37 11.53 -2.01 -7.65
CA ALA A 37 11.98 -2.58 -8.93
C ALA A 37 13.23 -3.46 -8.79
N THR A 38 13.99 -3.31 -7.69
CA THR A 38 15.29 -3.94 -7.51
C THR A 38 15.46 -4.45 -6.08
N CYS A 39 16.13 -5.60 -5.93
CA CYS A 39 16.44 -6.18 -4.64
C CYS A 39 17.51 -5.35 -3.91
N PRO A 40 17.34 -5.02 -2.60
CA PRO A 40 18.34 -4.28 -1.85
C PRO A 40 19.61 -5.10 -1.51
N ASP A 41 19.53 -6.43 -1.53
CA ASP A 41 20.65 -7.29 -1.09
C ASP A 41 21.53 -7.79 -2.25
N CYS A 42 20.95 -7.98 -3.44
CA CYS A 42 21.66 -8.53 -4.60
C CYS A 42 21.51 -7.69 -5.88
N GLU A 43 20.81 -6.56 -5.81
CA GLU A 43 20.58 -5.66 -6.94
C GLU A 43 19.87 -6.29 -8.16
N ALA A 44 19.33 -7.51 -8.01
CA ALA A 44 18.60 -8.17 -9.07
C ALA A 44 17.25 -7.48 -9.37
N PRO A 45 16.80 -7.48 -10.64
CA PRO A 45 15.49 -6.96 -11.02
C PRO A 45 14.37 -7.78 -10.38
N LEU A 46 13.39 -7.10 -9.81
CA LEU A 46 12.26 -7.72 -9.14
C LEU A 46 10.99 -7.65 -9.99
N PRO A 47 10.21 -8.73 -10.07
CA PRO A 47 8.89 -8.66 -10.68
C PRO A 47 7.97 -7.74 -9.88
N SER A 48 7.01 -7.11 -10.56
CA SER A 48 6.02 -6.23 -9.94
C SER A 48 5.32 -6.92 -8.77
N ASN A 49 5.39 -6.33 -7.56
CA ASN A 49 4.86 -6.88 -6.30
C ASN A 49 5.51 -8.18 -5.78
N ALA A 50 6.79 -8.46 -6.11
CA ALA A 50 7.53 -9.59 -5.54
C ALA A 50 7.59 -9.54 -4.00
N LYS A 51 7.22 -10.65 -3.32
CA LYS A 51 7.33 -10.79 -1.85
C LYS A 51 8.72 -11.24 -1.41
N PHE A 52 9.40 -11.99 -2.27
CA PHE A 52 10.75 -12.54 -2.07
C PHE A 52 11.55 -12.35 -3.36
N CYS A 53 12.86 -12.18 -3.24
CA CYS A 53 13.77 -12.15 -4.38
C CYS A 53 14.01 -13.56 -4.91
N VAL A 54 13.93 -13.75 -6.22
CA VAL A 54 14.15 -15.04 -6.89
C VAL A 54 15.62 -15.42 -6.99
N GLU A 55 16.52 -14.43 -6.99
CA GLU A 55 17.96 -14.64 -7.11
C GLU A 55 18.61 -14.94 -5.74
N CYS A 56 18.33 -14.14 -4.72
CA CYS A 56 18.98 -14.27 -3.41
C CYS A 56 18.08 -14.77 -2.26
N GLY A 57 16.76 -14.92 -2.49
CA GLY A 57 15.82 -15.35 -1.46
C GLY A 57 15.44 -14.28 -0.43
N ALA A 58 15.95 -13.06 -0.55
CA ALA A 58 15.65 -11.97 0.38
C ALA A 58 14.16 -11.62 0.43
N GLN A 59 13.63 -11.37 1.63
CA GLN A 59 12.23 -11.02 1.84
C GLN A 59 12.00 -9.52 1.66
N LEU A 60 11.25 -9.15 0.61
CA LEU A 60 11.07 -7.77 0.15
C LEU A 60 9.88 -7.08 0.80
N LYS A 61 8.81 -7.85 1.04
CA LYS A 61 7.71 -7.44 1.91
C LYS A 61 7.95 -8.07 3.27
N LYS A 62 8.61 -7.33 4.16
CA LYS A 62 8.56 -7.61 5.60
C LYS A 62 7.10 -7.43 6.02
N LYS A 63 6.30 -8.49 5.92
CA LYS A 63 5.03 -8.55 6.64
C LYS A 63 5.43 -8.42 8.10
N SER A 64 5.00 -7.34 8.72
CA SER A 64 5.14 -7.11 10.14
C SER A 64 4.26 -8.14 10.85
N LEU A 65 4.73 -9.37 10.96
CA LEU A 65 4.08 -10.49 11.63
C LEU A 65 5.01 -10.95 12.75
N CYS A 66 4.42 -11.24 13.90
CA CYS A 66 5.19 -11.76 15.02
C CYS A 66 5.64 -13.19 14.72
N SER A 67 6.95 -13.45 14.85
CA SER A 67 7.54 -14.78 14.68
C SER A 67 7.03 -15.80 15.71
N LYS A 68 6.49 -15.35 16.85
CA LYS A 68 6.02 -16.22 17.94
C LYS A 68 4.53 -16.53 17.87
N CYS A 69 3.68 -15.51 17.65
CA CYS A 69 2.22 -15.68 17.69
C CYS A 69 1.53 -15.50 16.33
N GLY A 70 2.24 -15.06 15.29
CA GLY A 70 1.65 -14.74 13.98
C GLY A 70 0.79 -13.47 13.96
N GLY A 71 0.68 -12.75 15.07
CA GLY A 71 -0.06 -11.48 15.17
C GLY A 71 0.54 -10.39 14.29
N LYS A 72 -0.30 -9.52 13.72
CA LYS A 72 0.15 -8.36 12.93
C LYS A 72 0.87 -7.37 13.85
N LEU A 73 2.13 -7.10 13.55
CA LEU A 73 2.93 -6.03 14.11
C LEU A 73 2.70 -4.75 13.30
N ALA A 74 2.78 -3.60 13.96
CA ALA A 74 2.88 -2.33 13.25
C ALA A 74 4.29 -2.18 12.65
N THR A 75 4.41 -1.41 11.57
CA THR A 75 5.70 -1.03 10.97
C THR A 75 6.55 -0.31 12.02
N GLY A 76 7.70 -0.88 12.39
CA GLY A 76 8.59 -0.35 13.43
C GLY A 76 8.20 -0.68 14.89
N ALA A 77 7.28 -1.63 15.13
CA ALA A 77 6.92 -2.04 16.47
C ALA A 77 8.06 -2.81 17.17
N LYS A 78 8.54 -2.28 18.31
CA LYS A 78 9.56 -2.92 19.17
C LYS A 78 9.03 -4.14 19.95
N PHE A 79 7.71 -4.22 20.11
CA PHE A 79 7.02 -5.27 20.85
C PHE A 79 5.75 -5.68 20.12
N CYS A 80 5.42 -6.96 20.22
CA CYS A 80 4.15 -7.48 19.72
C CYS A 80 3.00 -7.12 20.66
N ALA A 81 1.96 -6.45 20.14
CA ALA A 81 0.77 -6.11 20.90
C ALA A 81 -0.07 -7.33 21.34
N GLU A 82 0.01 -8.43 20.59
CA GLU A 82 -0.78 -9.65 20.85
C GLU A 82 -0.12 -10.56 21.88
N CYS A 83 1.22 -10.67 21.91
CA CYS A 83 1.92 -11.65 22.74
C CYS A 83 3.05 -11.07 23.60
N GLY A 84 3.27 -9.76 23.58
CA GLY A 84 4.31 -9.06 24.36
C GLY A 84 5.75 -9.40 23.97
N THR A 85 5.97 -10.23 22.94
CA THR A 85 7.31 -10.63 22.52
C THR A 85 8.04 -9.47 21.85
N LYS A 86 9.29 -9.24 22.25
CA LYS A 86 10.16 -8.20 21.67
C LYS A 86 10.50 -8.59 20.23
N THR A 87 10.09 -7.75 19.29
CA THR A 87 10.35 -7.93 17.86
C THR A 87 11.58 -7.10 17.53
N LEU A 88 12.74 -7.75 17.56
CA LEU A 88 13.97 -7.19 17.03
C LEU A 88 13.81 -7.09 15.51
N GLU A 89 14.03 -5.90 14.98
CA GLU A 89 13.85 -5.51 13.57
C GLU A 89 14.82 -6.20 12.60
#